data_AF-A0A7S4FDP9-F1
#
_entry.id   AF-A0A7S4FDP9-F1
#
_cell.length_a   1.000
_cell.length_b   1.000
_cell.length_c   1.000
_cell.angle_alpha   90.00
_cell.angle_beta   90.00
_cell.angle_gamma   90.00
#
_symmetry.space_group_name_H-M   'P 1'
#
loop_
_entity.id
_entity.type
_entity.pdbx_description
1 polymer ?
#
loop_
_entity_poly.entity_id
_entity_poly.type
_entity_poly.pdbx_seq_one_letter_code
_entity_poly.pdbx_strand_id
1 'polypeptide(L)'
;ARSPAVAESRVWLLSLPPAATMSLMTARPPIGRCAFNGVLGRTLLCCVFLVFISSSMALQVGTPPFACRDVKCYTRSLFLSRRQLLSGMAVSVAMPLIINAPLPASASSSGFEQVADLGAEAKALRAAVRSGAPETRAKSQGYADLKSQVEKQKTAVLLPLQAAMATAAPSAGLTADNQKRLELLPLLMKGHLLELDQALAESKFDEYVSKTTKATYTGGKVERELEEIEETADEFLELIGIKP
;
A
#
# COMPACT_ATOMS: atom_id res chain seq x y z
N ALA A 1 -58.51 21.62 -31.38
CA ALA A 1 -58.84 20.46 -30.53
C ALA A 1 -58.51 19.18 -31.28
N ARG A 2 -57.38 18.54 -30.97
CA ARG A 2 -56.99 17.22 -31.47
C ARG A 2 -56.42 16.44 -30.27
N SER A 3 -57.08 15.34 -29.94
CA SER A 3 -56.66 14.41 -28.89
C SER A 3 -55.33 13.74 -29.23
N PRO A 4 -54.44 13.51 -28.25
CA PRO A 4 -53.25 12.70 -28.46
C PRO A 4 -53.59 11.20 -28.44
N ALA A 5 -53.00 10.46 -29.37
CA ALA A 5 -53.05 9.01 -29.46
C ALA A 5 -52.28 8.39 -28.27
N VAL A 6 -52.96 7.50 -27.57
CA VAL A 6 -52.40 6.60 -26.55
C VAL A 6 -51.73 5.45 -27.30
N ALA A 7 -50.40 5.36 -27.23
CA ALA A 7 -49.65 4.21 -27.72
C ALA A 7 -49.32 3.28 -26.54
N GLU A 8 -49.73 2.04 -26.71
CA GLU A 8 -49.76 0.97 -25.72
C GLU A 8 -48.38 0.45 -25.32
N SER A 9 -48.32 0.06 -24.04
CA SER A 9 -47.29 -0.70 -23.37
C SER A 9 -46.93 -2.03 -24.07
N ARG A 10 -45.63 -2.33 -24.13
CA ARG A 10 -45.14 -3.72 -24.10
C ARG A 10 -44.04 -3.85 -23.05
N VAL A 11 -44.48 -4.15 -21.84
CA VAL A 11 -43.63 -4.61 -20.73
C VAL A 11 -43.32 -6.08 -20.99
N TRP A 12 -42.04 -6.39 -21.27
CA TRP A 12 -41.56 -7.77 -21.27
C TRP A 12 -41.32 -8.20 -19.82
N LEU A 13 -42.33 -8.84 -19.22
CA LEU A 13 -42.20 -9.62 -18.00
C LEU A 13 -41.46 -10.91 -18.33
N LEU A 14 -40.14 -10.92 -18.14
CA LEU A 14 -39.37 -12.16 -18.10
C LEU A 14 -39.66 -12.87 -16.78
N SER A 15 -40.52 -13.87 -16.89
CA SER A 15 -40.84 -14.89 -15.90
C SER A 15 -39.57 -15.68 -15.56
N LEU A 16 -38.97 -15.42 -14.40
CA LEU A 16 -37.95 -16.28 -13.80
C LEU A 16 -38.63 -17.38 -12.96
N PRO A 17 -38.18 -18.65 -13.07
CA PRO A 17 -38.75 -19.76 -12.31
C PRO A 17 -38.36 -19.69 -10.81
N PRO A 18 -39.22 -20.16 -9.90
CA PRO A 18 -38.91 -20.24 -8.48
C PRO A 18 -38.15 -21.51 -8.09
N ALA A 19 -37.33 -21.35 -7.05
CA ALA A 19 -36.93 -22.34 -6.04
C ALA A 19 -35.98 -23.50 -6.42
N ALA A 20 -34.77 -23.43 -5.86
CA ALA A 20 -34.08 -24.58 -5.29
C ALA A 20 -33.36 -24.14 -4.00
N THR A 21 -34.09 -24.13 -2.89
CA THR A 21 -33.56 -24.07 -1.53
C THR A 21 -32.94 -25.41 -1.19
N MET A 22 -31.62 -25.57 -1.37
CA MET A 22 -30.87 -26.66 -0.74
C MET A 22 -30.39 -26.20 0.64
N SER A 23 -31.14 -26.57 1.68
CA SER A 23 -30.65 -26.62 3.05
C SER A 23 -29.59 -27.70 3.16
N LEU A 24 -28.32 -27.32 3.22
CA LEU A 24 -27.27 -28.20 3.71
C LEU A 24 -27.18 -28.05 5.23
N MET A 25 -27.89 -28.93 5.94
CA MET A 25 -27.61 -29.24 7.33
C MET A 25 -26.27 -29.97 7.39
N THR A 26 -25.20 -29.30 7.82
CA THR A 26 -23.98 -29.96 8.29
C THR A 26 -23.90 -29.87 9.81
N ALA A 27 -23.75 -31.05 10.40
CA ALA A 27 -23.87 -31.34 11.81
C ALA A 27 -22.79 -30.65 12.67
N ARG A 28 -23.20 -30.19 13.85
CA ARG A 28 -22.31 -29.86 14.96
C ARG A 28 -21.61 -31.14 15.45
N PRO A 29 -20.26 -31.18 15.56
CA PRO A 29 -19.60 -32.22 16.33
C PRO A 29 -19.81 -32.00 17.85
N PRO A 30 -19.85 -33.07 18.65
CA PRO A 30 -20.14 -33.00 20.08
C PRO A 30 -18.97 -32.48 20.90
N ILE A 31 -19.33 -31.85 22.02
CA ILE A 31 -18.46 -31.42 23.10
C ILE A 31 -17.80 -32.65 23.72
N GLY A 32 -16.54 -32.88 23.40
CA GLY A 32 -15.68 -33.89 24.04
C GLY A 32 -14.83 -33.26 25.14
N ARG A 33 -15.31 -33.32 26.38
CA ARG A 33 -14.47 -33.21 27.59
C ARG A 33 -13.72 -34.51 27.79
N CYS A 34 -12.39 -34.48 27.75
CA CYS A 34 -11.43 -35.42 28.35
C CYS A 34 -10.05 -34.75 28.20
N ALA A 35 -9.06 -34.79 29.07
CA ALA A 35 -8.91 -35.18 30.46
C ALA A 35 -7.48 -34.69 30.77
N PHE A 36 -7.35 -33.98 31.88
CA PHE A 36 -6.09 -33.60 32.49
C PHE A 36 -5.35 -34.87 32.93
N ASN A 37 -4.09 -35.04 32.50
CA ASN A 37 -3.01 -35.83 33.13
C ASN A 37 -1.78 -35.63 32.21
N GLY A 38 -0.62 -35.11 32.61
CA GLY A 38 0.02 -35.12 33.92
C GLY A 38 1.41 -35.75 33.76
N VAL A 39 2.40 -34.99 33.26
CA VAL A 39 3.85 -35.27 33.32
C VAL A 39 4.52 -33.88 33.20
N LEU A 40 4.94 -33.14 34.24
CA LEU A 40 5.85 -33.41 35.35
C LEU A 40 7.28 -33.78 34.90
N GLY A 41 8.18 -32.79 34.94
CA GLY A 41 9.64 -33.00 34.94
C GLY A 41 10.42 -32.04 34.04
N ARG A 42 10.70 -30.80 34.49
CA ARG A 42 11.96 -30.39 35.15
C ARG A 42 13.17 -30.23 34.21
N THR A 43 13.49 -28.97 33.86
CA THR A 43 14.80 -28.32 34.09
C THR A 43 14.59 -26.81 33.91
N LEU A 44 14.57 -25.99 34.97
CA LEU A 44 15.74 -25.28 35.55
C LEU A 44 16.68 -24.72 34.47
N LEU A 45 17.24 -23.51 34.51
CA LEU A 45 17.22 -22.36 35.41
C LEU A 45 18.29 -21.43 34.81
N CYS A 46 17.98 -20.16 34.52
CA CYS A 46 18.94 -19.04 34.45
C CYS A 46 18.11 -17.78 34.15
N CYS A 47 17.40 -17.22 35.11
CA CYS A 47 17.90 -16.25 36.10
C CYS A 47 18.62 -15.03 35.49
N VAL A 48 17.91 -13.89 35.61
CA VAL A 48 18.40 -12.60 36.07
C VAL A 48 19.23 -11.78 35.06
N PHE A 49 18.62 -10.74 34.49
CA PHE A 49 19.04 -9.36 34.81
C PHE A 49 17.87 -8.37 34.60
N LEU A 50 17.51 -7.76 35.73
CA LEU A 50 16.62 -6.59 35.88
C LEU A 50 17.32 -5.31 35.41
N VAL A 51 16.54 -4.21 35.42
CA VAL A 51 16.85 -2.75 35.39
C VAL A 51 16.14 -2.14 34.17
N PHE A 52 14.92 -1.59 34.24
CA PHE A 52 14.38 -0.53 35.13
C PHE A 52 15.25 0.73 35.15
N ILE A 53 15.16 1.55 34.09
CA ILE A 53 15.43 2.99 34.20
C ILE A 53 14.21 3.75 33.68
N SER A 54 13.46 4.23 34.68
CA SER A 54 12.59 5.39 34.62
C SER A 54 13.42 6.63 34.27
N SER A 55 12.95 7.45 33.34
CA SER A 55 13.31 8.88 33.28
C SER A 55 12.21 9.67 32.59
N SER A 56 11.28 10.12 33.42
CA SER A 56 10.48 11.32 33.20
C SER A 56 11.40 12.52 33.03
N MET A 57 11.29 13.25 31.92
CA MET A 57 11.68 14.65 31.83
C MET A 57 10.59 15.39 31.06
N ALA A 58 9.66 15.96 31.83
CA ALA A 58 8.84 17.06 31.39
C ALA A 58 9.73 18.30 31.29
N LEU A 59 9.75 18.96 30.13
CA LEU A 59 10.27 20.32 30.01
C LEU A 59 9.18 21.22 29.43
N GLN A 60 8.52 21.97 30.32
CA GLN A 60 7.79 23.18 30.00
C GLN A 60 8.79 24.33 29.91
N VAL A 61 8.94 24.93 28.73
CA VAL A 61 9.44 26.31 28.52
C VAL A 61 8.69 26.80 27.28
N GLY A 62 7.71 27.70 27.36
CA GLY A 62 7.90 29.10 27.70
C GLY A 62 7.86 29.91 26.41
N THR A 63 6.68 30.40 26.02
CA THR A 63 6.48 31.34 24.91
C THR A 63 7.03 32.73 25.26
N PRO A 64 7.86 33.36 24.43
CA PRO A 64 8.08 34.80 24.48
C PRO A 64 7.15 35.54 23.50
N PRO A 65 6.54 36.67 23.90
CA PRO A 65 5.92 37.60 22.96
C PRO A 65 6.86 38.77 22.73
N PHE A 66 7.50 38.91 21.56
CA PHE A 66 8.05 40.21 21.14
C PHE A 66 8.04 40.37 19.62
N ALA A 67 7.26 41.35 19.17
CA ALA A 67 7.43 42.03 17.90
C ALA A 67 8.58 43.05 18.02
N CYS A 68 9.50 43.09 17.06
CA CYS A 68 9.99 44.31 16.39
C CYS A 68 11.21 44.07 15.48
N ARG A 69 11.07 44.60 14.26
CA ARG A 69 12.05 45.36 13.43
C ARG A 69 13.34 44.71 12.92
N ASP A 70 13.41 44.74 11.58
CA ASP A 70 14.55 45.11 10.72
C ASP A 70 15.92 45.28 11.38
N VAL A 71 16.81 44.33 11.12
CA VAL A 71 18.25 44.59 11.01
C VAL A 71 18.83 43.77 9.85
N LYS A 72 19.15 44.46 8.75
CA LYS A 72 20.13 43.98 7.77
C LYS A 72 21.51 44.06 8.41
N CYS A 73 22.14 42.92 8.68
CA CYS A 73 23.58 42.83 8.88
C CYS A 73 24.15 41.74 7.98
N TYR A 74 24.74 42.20 6.87
CA TYR A 74 25.83 41.50 6.20
C TYR A 74 26.96 41.28 7.21
N THR A 75 27.57 40.09 7.26
CA THR A 75 28.99 39.92 6.93
C THR A 75 29.48 38.49 7.08
N ARG A 76 30.24 38.10 6.05
CA ARG A 76 31.45 37.27 6.06
C ARG A 76 31.32 35.76 6.24
N SER A 77 31.39 35.12 5.07
CA SER A 77 32.05 33.84 4.81
C SER A 77 33.20 33.54 5.77
N LEU A 78 33.10 32.40 6.43
CA LEU A 78 34.26 31.62 6.83
C LEU A 78 34.43 30.49 5.81
N PHE A 79 35.43 30.66 4.96
CA PHE A 79 35.99 29.58 4.16
C PHE A 79 36.56 28.52 5.11
N LEU A 80 35.81 27.44 5.34
CA LEU A 80 36.36 26.23 5.92
C LEU A 80 37.02 25.41 4.80
N SER A 81 38.33 25.26 4.95
CA SER A 81 39.29 24.69 4.02
C SER A 81 38.97 23.24 3.65
N ARG A 82 38.78 23.00 2.34
CA ARG A 82 38.91 21.69 1.69
C ARG A 82 40.37 21.25 1.68
N ARG A 83 40.89 20.70 2.77
CA ARG A 83 42.12 19.88 2.80
C ARG A 83 42.34 19.40 4.23
N GLN A 84 42.50 18.09 4.37
CA GLN A 84 42.80 17.32 5.59
C GLN A 84 41.60 16.55 6.12
N LEU A 85 41.42 15.35 5.57
CA LEU A 85 41.21 14.08 6.29
C LEU A 85 41.08 12.94 5.27
N LEU A 86 42.11 12.83 4.42
CA LEU A 86 42.40 11.62 3.63
C LEU A 86 43.73 11.09 4.17
N SER A 87 43.69 10.15 5.10
CA SER A 87 44.78 9.22 5.43
C SER A 87 44.30 8.28 6.54
N GLY A 88 43.60 7.23 6.12
CA GLY A 88 43.27 6.08 6.96
C GLY A 88 43.42 4.83 6.11
N MET A 89 44.66 4.37 5.95
CA MET A 89 44.96 3.10 5.31
C MET A 89 44.50 1.96 6.22
N ALA A 90 43.47 1.24 5.81
CA ALA A 90 43.15 -0.08 6.35
C ALA A 90 43.52 -1.11 5.30
N VAL A 91 44.70 -1.71 5.48
CA VAL A 91 45.16 -2.91 4.78
C VAL A 91 44.17 -4.03 5.10
N SER A 92 43.34 -4.38 4.13
CA SER A 92 42.47 -5.55 4.21
C SER A 92 43.15 -6.71 3.50
N VAL A 93 43.41 -7.77 4.27
CA VAL A 93 43.98 -9.05 3.83
C VAL A 93 43.06 -9.68 2.79
N ALA A 94 43.53 -9.78 1.55
CA ALA A 94 42.84 -10.47 0.47
C ALA A 94 42.97 -11.99 0.65
N MET A 95 41.98 -12.61 1.27
CA MET A 95 41.75 -14.06 1.16
C MET A 95 40.97 -14.33 -0.13
N PRO A 96 41.48 -15.15 -1.07
CA PRO A 96 40.70 -15.57 -2.22
C PRO A 96 39.72 -16.65 -1.76
N LEU A 97 38.53 -16.23 -1.33
CA LEU A 97 37.37 -17.11 -1.29
C LEU A 97 37.02 -17.44 -2.74
N ILE A 98 37.24 -18.71 -3.13
CA ILE A 98 36.65 -19.29 -4.34
C ILE A 98 35.14 -19.33 -4.10
N ILE A 99 34.48 -18.22 -4.41
CA ILE A 99 33.03 -18.15 -4.46
C ILE A 99 32.65 -18.80 -5.77
N ASN A 100 32.05 -19.99 -5.65
CA ASN A 100 31.32 -20.65 -6.72
C ASN A 100 30.21 -19.68 -7.17
N ALA A 101 30.51 -18.83 -8.16
CA ALA A 101 29.57 -17.84 -8.65
C ALA A 101 28.39 -18.59 -9.26
N PRO A 102 27.18 -18.50 -8.69
CA PRO A 102 26.01 -19.05 -9.36
C PRO A 102 25.90 -18.36 -10.72
N LEU A 103 25.80 -19.17 -11.78
CA LEU A 103 25.50 -18.70 -13.13
C LEU A 103 24.36 -17.69 -13.09
N PRO A 104 24.40 -16.61 -13.89
CA PRO A 104 23.32 -15.63 -13.93
C PRO A 104 22.05 -16.37 -14.35
N ALA A 105 21.17 -16.63 -13.39
CA ALA A 105 19.83 -17.12 -13.67
C ALA A 105 19.18 -16.11 -14.61
N SER A 106 18.67 -16.60 -15.74
CA SER A 106 17.97 -15.82 -16.75
C SER A 106 16.93 -14.90 -16.10
N ALA A 107 17.30 -13.64 -15.90
CA ALA A 107 16.52 -12.63 -15.19
C ALA A 107 15.60 -11.84 -16.13
N SER A 108 15.00 -12.49 -17.14
CA SER A 108 14.22 -11.77 -18.18
C SER A 108 12.73 -12.07 -18.22
N SER A 109 12.19 -12.89 -17.32
CA SER A 109 10.74 -13.07 -17.14
C SER A 109 10.22 -12.67 -15.76
N SER A 110 11.10 -12.50 -14.77
CA SER A 110 10.70 -12.29 -13.37
C SER A 110 10.11 -10.90 -13.10
N GLY A 111 10.43 -9.88 -13.91
CA GLY A 111 10.00 -8.50 -13.65
C GLY A 111 8.50 -8.30 -13.87
N PHE A 112 7.96 -8.82 -14.96
CA PHE A 112 6.53 -8.65 -15.29
C PHE A 112 5.62 -9.53 -14.42
N GLU A 113 6.07 -10.74 -14.11
CA GLU A 113 5.37 -11.63 -13.16
C GLU A 113 5.30 -10.99 -11.77
N GLN A 114 6.40 -10.39 -11.29
CA GLN A 114 6.40 -9.63 -10.04
C GLN A 114 5.43 -8.45 -10.06
N VAL A 115 5.30 -7.73 -11.18
CA VAL A 115 4.30 -6.65 -11.33
C VAL A 115 2.88 -7.21 -11.23
N ALA A 116 2.61 -8.36 -11.84
CA ALA A 116 1.29 -9.01 -11.77
C ALA A 116 0.94 -9.45 -10.34
N ASP A 117 1.87 -10.09 -9.63
CA ASP A 117 1.67 -10.53 -8.25
C ASP A 117 1.40 -9.35 -7.32
N LEU A 118 2.23 -8.31 -7.39
CA LEU A 118 2.06 -7.11 -6.58
C LEU A 118 0.82 -6.31 -6.96
N GLY A 119 0.42 -6.33 -8.24
CA GLY A 119 -0.84 -5.75 -8.72
C GLY A 119 -2.06 -6.45 -8.11
N ALA A 120 -2.05 -7.78 -8.02
CA ALA A 120 -3.10 -8.54 -7.35
C ALA A 120 -3.19 -8.22 -5.85
N GLU A 121 -2.05 -8.04 -5.17
CA GLU A 121 -2.01 -7.61 -3.78
C GLU A 121 -2.55 -6.18 -3.60
N ALA A 122 -2.29 -5.27 -4.54
CA ALA A 122 -2.87 -3.92 -4.54
C ALA A 122 -4.40 -3.94 -4.68
N LYS A 123 -4.95 -4.78 -5.56
CA LYS A 123 -6.40 -5.01 -5.69
C LYS A 123 -7.01 -5.54 -4.39
N ALA A 124 -6.33 -6.47 -3.73
CA ALA A 124 -6.77 -7.01 -2.44
C ALA A 124 -6.76 -5.92 -1.34
N LEU A 125 -5.76 -5.04 -1.33
CA LEU A 125 -5.72 -3.89 -0.41
C LEU A 125 -6.89 -2.94 -0.65
N ARG A 126 -7.18 -2.59 -1.91
CA ARG A 126 -8.34 -1.76 -2.26
C ARG A 126 -9.64 -2.39 -1.74
N ALA A 127 -9.85 -3.68 -2.00
CA ALA A 127 -11.03 -4.41 -1.53
C ALA A 127 -11.15 -4.37 0.01
N ALA A 128 -10.04 -4.54 0.73
CA ALA A 128 -10.01 -4.47 2.19
C ALA A 128 -10.38 -3.07 2.72
N VAL A 129 -9.91 -2.00 2.08
CA VAL A 129 -10.28 -0.62 2.43
C VAL A 129 -11.77 -0.37 2.15
N ARG A 130 -12.26 -0.81 0.99
CA ARG A 130 -13.66 -0.67 0.58
C ARG A 130 -14.62 -1.30 1.59
N SER A 131 -14.30 -2.49 2.10
CA SER A 131 -15.11 -3.18 3.11
C SER A 131 -14.87 -2.67 4.53
N GLY A 132 -13.62 -2.36 4.90
CA GLY A 132 -13.26 -2.01 6.27
C GLY A 132 -13.67 -0.60 6.70
N ALA A 133 -13.72 0.36 5.77
CA ALA A 133 -14.08 1.74 6.08
C ALA A 133 -15.54 1.91 6.54
N PRO A 134 -16.56 1.33 5.88
CA PRO A 134 -17.94 1.34 6.38
C PRO A 134 -18.08 0.72 7.78
N GLU A 135 -17.40 -0.39 8.05
CA GLU A 135 -17.44 -1.05 9.36
C GLU A 135 -16.82 -0.18 10.46
N THR A 136 -15.68 0.44 10.17
CA THR A 136 -14.98 1.34 11.10
C THR A 136 -15.85 2.56 11.42
N ARG A 137 -16.46 3.14 10.38
CA ARG A 137 -17.41 4.25 10.50
C ARG A 137 -18.61 3.89 11.36
N ALA A 138 -19.20 2.70 11.17
CA ALA A 138 -20.33 2.22 11.96
C ALA A 138 -20.00 2.06 13.45
N LYS A 139 -18.75 1.70 13.78
CA LYS A 139 -18.28 1.57 15.17
C LYS A 139 -17.96 2.92 15.84
N SER A 140 -18.06 4.04 15.12
CA SER A 140 -17.60 5.36 15.58
C SER A 140 -16.15 5.35 16.10
N GLN A 141 -15.36 4.38 15.63
CA GLN A 141 -13.94 4.30 15.88
C GLN A 141 -13.23 5.14 14.82
N GLY A 142 -12.22 5.91 15.20
CA GLY A 142 -11.38 6.60 14.22
C GLY A 142 -10.72 5.60 13.27
N TYR A 143 -10.27 6.07 12.10
CA TYR A 143 -9.67 5.22 11.06
C TYR A 143 -8.21 4.81 11.34
N ALA A 144 -7.76 4.82 12.60
CA ALA A 144 -6.34 4.62 12.94
C ALA A 144 -5.80 3.25 12.51
N ASP A 145 -6.55 2.18 12.80
CA ASP A 145 -6.15 0.81 12.45
C ASP A 145 -6.11 0.61 10.93
N LEU A 146 -7.15 1.10 10.23
CA LEU A 146 -7.23 1.02 8.78
C LEU A 146 -6.12 1.83 8.11
N LYS A 147 -5.83 3.04 8.61
CA LYS A 147 -4.71 3.86 8.15
C LYS A 147 -3.38 3.14 8.33
N SER A 148 -3.13 2.55 9.52
CA SER A 148 -1.91 1.78 9.78
C SER A 148 -1.76 0.58 8.85
N GLN A 149 -2.87 -0.12 8.56
CA GLN A 149 -2.88 -1.20 7.58
C GLN A 149 -2.48 -0.71 6.18
N VAL A 150 -3.05 0.40 5.70
CA VAL A 150 -2.72 0.96 4.38
C VAL A 150 -1.27 1.43 4.34
N GLU A 151 -0.76 2.10 5.38
CA GLU A 151 0.64 2.53 5.45
C GLU A 151 1.63 1.35 5.43
N LYS A 152 1.31 0.27 6.14
CA LYS A 152 2.08 -0.97 6.11
C LYS A 152 2.11 -1.56 4.70
N GLN A 153 0.95 -1.67 4.06
CA GLN A 153 0.84 -2.26 2.72
C GLN A 153 1.40 -1.35 1.62
N LYS A 154 1.38 -0.03 1.80
CA LYS A 154 2.10 0.91 0.92
C LYS A 154 3.59 0.56 0.85
N THR A 155 4.19 0.28 2.00
CA THR A 155 5.63 -0.05 2.08
C THR A 155 5.92 -1.46 1.58
N ALA A 156 5.05 -2.42 1.89
CA ALA A 156 5.25 -3.83 1.54
C ALA A 156 4.90 -4.18 0.09
N VAL A 157 3.96 -3.45 -0.52
CA VAL A 157 3.36 -3.81 -1.83
C VAL A 157 3.47 -2.66 -2.82
N LEU A 158 2.89 -1.49 -2.51
CA LEU A 158 2.70 -0.45 -3.53
C LEU A 158 4.01 0.23 -3.96
N LEU A 159 4.94 0.47 -3.03
CA LEU A 159 6.27 0.99 -3.37
C LEU A 159 7.11 -0.05 -4.15
N PRO A 160 7.17 -1.33 -3.75
CA PRO A 160 7.75 -2.38 -4.58
C PRO A 160 7.12 -2.51 -5.97
N LEU A 161 5.79 -2.37 -6.09
CA LEU A 161 5.07 -2.42 -7.37
C LEU A 161 5.57 -1.32 -8.31
N GLN A 162 5.64 -0.08 -7.83
CA GLN A 162 6.14 1.07 -8.60
C GLN A 162 7.60 0.84 -9.05
N ALA A 163 8.45 0.31 -8.17
CA ALA A 163 9.85 0.01 -8.48
C ALA A 163 9.99 -1.14 -9.50
N ALA A 164 9.17 -2.19 -9.39
CA ALA A 164 9.14 -3.31 -10.33
C ALA A 164 8.71 -2.83 -11.73
N MET A 165 7.66 -2.02 -11.82
CA MET A 165 7.23 -1.41 -13.08
C MET A 165 8.34 -0.54 -13.69
N ALA A 166 9.00 0.31 -12.89
CA ALA A 166 10.10 1.16 -13.37
C ALA A 166 11.30 0.34 -13.88
N THR A 167 11.55 -0.82 -13.28
CA THR A 167 12.65 -1.72 -13.68
C THR A 167 12.30 -2.49 -14.95
N ALA A 168 11.05 -2.92 -15.10
CA ALA A 168 10.59 -3.75 -16.21
C ALA A 168 10.25 -2.94 -17.48
N ALA A 169 9.85 -1.66 -17.34
CA ALA A 169 9.40 -0.85 -18.47
C ALA A 169 10.43 -0.76 -19.63
N PRO A 170 11.72 -0.45 -19.40
CA PRO A 170 12.66 -0.16 -20.50
C PRO A 170 12.98 -1.36 -21.41
N SER A 171 12.72 -2.59 -20.96
CA SER A 171 13.08 -3.83 -21.64
C SER A 171 11.90 -4.55 -22.30
N ALA A 172 10.73 -3.93 -22.37
CA ALA A 172 9.51 -4.55 -22.90
C ALA A 172 9.52 -4.80 -24.43
N GLY A 173 10.39 -4.12 -25.18
CA GLY A 173 10.57 -4.36 -26.62
C GLY A 173 9.33 -4.01 -27.47
N LEU A 174 8.52 -3.05 -27.02
CA LEU A 174 7.30 -2.63 -27.70
C LEU A 174 7.59 -1.65 -28.85
N THR A 175 6.58 -1.35 -29.66
CA THR A 175 6.63 -0.22 -30.60
C THR A 175 6.96 1.08 -29.88
N ALA A 176 7.65 2.02 -30.53
CA ALA A 176 8.12 3.26 -29.89
C ALA A 176 7.05 4.04 -29.10
N ASP A 177 5.81 4.09 -29.60
CA ASP A 177 4.72 4.81 -28.92
C ASP A 177 4.23 4.07 -27.66
N ASN A 178 4.00 2.76 -27.75
CA ASN A 178 3.66 1.93 -26.59
C ASN A 178 4.79 1.87 -25.57
N GLN A 179 6.05 1.84 -26.01
CA GLN A 179 7.22 1.86 -25.13
C GLN A 179 7.27 3.15 -24.31
N LYS A 180 7.08 4.31 -24.94
CA LYS A 180 6.99 5.60 -24.24
C LYS A 180 5.83 5.63 -23.25
N ARG A 181 4.65 5.11 -23.62
CA ARG A 181 3.50 5.04 -22.73
C ARG A 181 3.81 4.15 -21.52
N LEU A 182 4.36 2.97 -21.74
CA LEU A 182 4.74 2.02 -20.68
C LEU A 182 5.75 2.64 -19.69
N GLU A 183 6.75 3.37 -20.19
CA GLU A 183 7.76 4.05 -19.37
C GLU A 183 7.20 5.23 -18.55
N LEU A 184 6.04 5.80 -18.93
CA LEU A 184 5.37 6.86 -18.17
C LEU A 184 4.53 6.31 -17.01
N LEU A 185 4.03 5.09 -17.08
CA LEU A 185 3.15 4.52 -16.06
C LEU A 185 3.78 4.44 -14.65
N PRO A 186 5.07 4.06 -14.48
CA PRO A 186 5.72 4.11 -13.16
C PRO A 186 5.79 5.52 -12.57
N LEU A 187 5.83 6.57 -13.40
CA LEU A 187 5.81 7.96 -12.95
C LEU A 187 4.38 8.41 -12.59
N LEU A 188 3.38 7.97 -13.35
CA LEU A 188 1.97 8.20 -13.04
C LEU A 188 1.59 7.53 -11.71
N MET A 189 1.99 6.28 -11.52
CA MET A 189 1.86 5.52 -10.27
C MET A 189 2.43 6.29 -9.06
N LYS A 190 3.59 6.92 -9.23
CA LYS A 190 4.18 7.78 -8.19
C LYS A 190 3.29 8.98 -7.84
N GLY A 191 2.59 9.57 -8.81
CA GLY A 191 1.60 10.62 -8.58
C GLY A 191 0.44 10.13 -7.71
N HIS A 192 -0.13 8.98 -8.03
CA HIS A 192 -1.22 8.38 -7.23
C HIS A 192 -0.78 8.03 -5.80
N LEU A 193 0.46 7.57 -5.62
CA LEU A 193 1.02 7.31 -4.28
C LEU A 193 1.12 8.59 -3.42
N LEU A 194 1.41 9.74 -4.02
CA LEU A 194 1.46 11.02 -3.30
C LEU A 194 0.05 11.50 -2.91
N GLU A 195 -0.93 11.33 -3.79
CA GLU A 195 -2.34 11.63 -3.50
C GLU A 195 -2.89 10.69 -2.41
N LEU A 196 -2.49 9.42 -2.42
CA LEU A 196 -2.78 8.45 -1.37
C LEU A 196 -2.20 8.90 -0.03
N ASP A 197 -0.94 9.35 0.00
CA ASP A 197 -0.31 9.87 1.22
C ASP A 197 -1.03 11.09 1.78
N GLN A 198 -1.45 12.01 0.92
CA GLN A 198 -2.27 13.13 1.32
C GLN A 198 -3.63 12.66 1.89
N ALA A 199 -4.30 11.73 1.22
CA ALA A 199 -5.59 11.19 1.68
C ALA A 199 -5.47 10.49 3.05
N LEU A 200 -4.38 9.76 3.30
CA LEU A 200 -4.08 9.13 4.58
C LEU A 200 -3.75 10.16 5.67
N ALA A 201 -2.98 11.20 5.34
CA ALA A 201 -2.68 12.29 6.26
C ALA A 201 -3.95 12.99 6.76
N GLU A 202 -4.89 13.23 5.84
CA GLU A 202 -6.18 13.88 6.10
C GLU A 202 -7.28 12.92 6.57
N SER A 203 -6.98 11.62 6.72
CA SER A 203 -7.94 10.57 7.11
C SER A 203 -9.21 10.53 6.26
N LYS A 204 -9.08 10.72 4.93
CA LYS A 204 -10.19 10.80 3.97
C LYS A 204 -10.80 9.42 3.63
N PHE A 205 -11.30 8.73 4.64
CA PHE A 205 -11.99 7.44 4.53
C PHE A 205 -13.53 7.57 4.49
N ASP A 206 -14.06 8.79 4.65
CA ASP A 206 -15.48 9.05 4.47
C ASP A 206 -15.88 8.91 3.01
N GLU A 207 -17.12 8.48 2.78
CA GLU A 207 -17.64 8.20 1.44
C GLU A 207 -17.36 9.34 0.47
N TYR A 208 -16.78 8.99 -0.67
CA TYR A 208 -16.37 9.93 -1.69
C TYR A 208 -17.13 9.65 -2.98
N VAL A 209 -17.72 10.69 -3.57
CA VAL A 209 -18.33 10.62 -4.90
C VAL A 209 -17.43 11.35 -5.88
N SER A 210 -16.92 10.63 -6.88
CA SER A 210 -16.11 11.21 -7.93
C SER A 210 -16.88 12.29 -8.69
N LYS A 211 -16.26 13.46 -8.83
CA LYS A 211 -16.88 14.59 -9.54
C LYS A 211 -17.05 14.31 -11.03
N THR A 212 -16.11 13.57 -11.61
CA THR A 212 -16.02 13.27 -13.05
C THR A 212 -16.83 12.04 -13.41
N THR A 213 -16.56 10.90 -12.77
CA THR A 213 -17.17 9.60 -13.12
C THR A 213 -18.51 9.36 -12.41
N LYS A 214 -18.82 10.13 -11.37
CA LYS A 214 -19.98 9.90 -10.47
C LYS A 214 -19.95 8.58 -9.73
N ALA A 215 -18.83 7.84 -9.78
CA ALA A 215 -18.65 6.63 -8.98
C ALA A 215 -18.57 6.97 -7.49
N THR A 216 -19.14 6.10 -6.66
CA THR A 216 -19.12 6.21 -5.20
C THR A 216 -18.12 5.23 -4.62
N TYR A 217 -17.26 5.74 -3.75
CA TYR A 217 -16.19 5.02 -3.07
C TYR A 217 -16.49 4.99 -1.57
N THR A 218 -16.85 3.81 -1.07
CA THR A 218 -17.28 3.65 0.33
C THR A 218 -16.13 3.77 1.31
N GLY A 219 -14.89 3.49 0.87
CA GLY A 219 -13.63 3.77 1.56
C GLY A 219 -13.03 5.14 1.26
N GLY A 220 -13.80 6.03 0.64
CA GLY A 220 -13.45 7.43 0.49
C GLY A 220 -12.38 7.71 -0.55
N LYS A 221 -11.65 8.83 -0.36
CA LYS A 221 -10.57 9.21 -1.29
C LYS A 221 -9.44 8.16 -1.26
N VAL A 222 -9.19 7.52 -0.12
CA VAL A 222 -8.19 6.45 0.00
C VAL A 222 -8.50 5.28 -0.93
N GLU A 223 -9.76 4.80 -0.97
CA GLU A 223 -10.16 3.74 -1.91
C GLU A 223 -10.01 4.19 -3.37
N ARG A 224 -10.34 5.44 -3.69
CA ARG A 224 -10.20 5.97 -5.04
C ARG A 224 -8.74 5.99 -5.50
N GLU A 225 -7.81 6.51 -4.70
CA GLU A 225 -6.40 6.54 -5.11
C GLU A 225 -5.81 5.11 -5.22
N LEU A 226 -6.31 4.16 -4.43
CA LEU A 226 -5.98 2.74 -4.61
C LEU A 226 -6.54 2.14 -5.91
N GLU A 227 -7.72 2.58 -6.37
CA GLU A 227 -8.25 2.23 -7.70
C GLU A 227 -7.34 2.75 -8.82
N GLU A 228 -6.91 4.00 -8.75
CA GLU A 228 -6.06 4.59 -9.80
C GLU A 228 -4.68 3.89 -9.85
N ILE A 229 -4.18 3.41 -8.69
CA ILE A 229 -2.98 2.56 -8.59
C ILE A 229 -3.19 1.20 -9.28
N GLU A 230 -4.27 0.47 -9.00
CA GLU A 230 -4.52 -0.82 -9.67
C GLU A 230 -4.77 -0.63 -11.18
N GLU A 231 -5.48 0.41 -11.60
CA GLU A 231 -5.73 0.69 -13.02
C GLU A 231 -4.42 1.01 -13.75
N THR A 232 -3.51 1.75 -13.12
CA THR A 232 -2.17 2.03 -13.67
C THR A 232 -1.33 0.75 -13.81
N ALA A 233 -1.44 -0.18 -12.86
CA ALA A 233 -0.75 -1.47 -12.93
C ALA A 233 -1.36 -2.39 -13.99
N ASP A 234 -2.69 -2.44 -14.10
CA ASP A 234 -3.42 -3.21 -15.10
C ASP A 234 -3.12 -2.70 -16.51
N GLU A 235 -3.08 -1.38 -16.71
CA GLU A 235 -2.69 -0.76 -17.98
C GLU A 235 -1.25 -1.16 -18.37
N PHE A 236 -0.35 -1.21 -17.39
CA PHE A 236 1.04 -1.62 -17.62
C PHE A 236 1.12 -3.06 -18.11
N LEU A 237 0.39 -3.98 -17.48
CA LEU A 237 0.32 -5.38 -17.86
C LEU A 237 -0.37 -5.58 -19.22
N GLU A 238 -1.44 -4.83 -19.49
CA GLU A 238 -2.15 -4.89 -20.76
C GLU A 238 -1.27 -4.46 -21.93
N LEU A 239 -0.46 -3.39 -21.78
CA LEU A 239 0.45 -2.91 -22.82
C LEU A 239 1.53 -3.93 -23.22
N ILE A 240 1.92 -4.81 -22.30
CA ILE A 240 2.87 -5.91 -22.56
C ILE A 240 2.16 -7.24 -22.92
N GLY A 241 0.84 -7.23 -23.06
CA GLY A 241 0.04 -8.38 -23.47
C GLY A 241 -0.25 -9.39 -22.36
N ILE A 242 -0.06 -9.01 -21.09
CA ILE A 242 -0.44 -9.82 -19.94
C ILE A 242 -1.83 -9.38 -19.50
N LYS A 243 -2.79 -10.32 -19.49
CA LYS A 243 -4.14 -10.03 -19.01
C LYS A 243 -4.15 -10.06 -17.48
N PRO A 244 -4.53 -8.97 -16.80
CA PRO A 244 -4.55 -8.88 -15.34
C PRO A 244 -5.74 -9.61 -14.70
#